data_AF-A0A2I0NAH1-F1
#
_entry.id   AF-A0A2I0NAH1-F1
#
_cell.length_a   1.000
_cell.length_b   1.000
_cell.length_c   1.000
_cell.angle_alpha   90.00
_cell.angle_beta   90.00
_cell.angle_gamma   90.00
#
_symmetry.space_group_name_H-M   'P 1'
#
loop_
_entity.id
_entity.type
_entity.pdbx_description
1 polymer ?
#
loop_
_entity_poly.entity_id
_entity_poly.type
_entity_poly.pdbx_seq_one_letter_code
_entity_poly.pdbx_strand_id
1 'polypeptide(L)'
;MVSEKLEYIEILKQEINKLNEEKNIFAAKVDELNLEWQYSQNKVTETKKDLSRLNTAFTGTLLNMFTAPIAIGLFAFSEISILLILTLCITVPLFFKISKKRISLAADTTTEILERKAIEYELEKEQGLLTDIERAILNKEEVIKQVELQIEEINNSTNKLAPTKSKMTVKENEIK
;
A
#
# COMPACT_ATOMS: atom_id res chain seq x y z
N MET A 1 -3.80 19.45 42.65
CA MET A 1 -5.02 19.22 41.83
C MET A 1 -4.97 19.85 40.45
N VAL A 2 -4.96 21.19 40.28
CA VAL A 2 -4.84 21.79 38.91
C VAL A 2 -3.43 21.59 38.34
N SER A 3 -2.39 21.78 39.16
CA SER A 3 -0.99 21.57 38.75
C SER A 3 -0.71 20.16 38.23
N GLU A 4 -1.21 19.12 38.91
CA GLU A 4 -1.03 17.71 38.52
C GLU A 4 -1.75 17.39 37.20
N LYS A 5 -2.92 18.00 36.96
CA LYS A 5 -3.66 17.85 35.69
C LYS A 5 -2.93 18.51 34.51
N LEU A 6 -2.25 19.64 34.75
CA LEU A 6 -1.44 20.30 33.73
C LEU A 6 -0.19 19.49 33.37
N GLU A 7 0.50 18.92 34.37
CA GLU A 7 1.64 18.03 34.15
C GLU A 7 1.24 16.78 33.35
N TYR A 8 0.08 16.19 33.67
CA TYR A 8 -0.45 15.06 32.91
C TYR A 8 -0.77 15.41 31.44
N ILE A 9 -1.35 16.60 31.17
CA ILE A 9 -1.56 17.08 29.80
C ILE A 9 -0.23 17.23 29.05
N GLU A 10 0.82 17.72 29.71
CA GLU A 10 2.13 17.88 29.09
C GLU A 10 2.74 16.53 28.68
N ILE A 11 2.65 15.52 29.55
CA ILE A 11 3.06 14.15 29.24
C ILE A 11 2.29 13.62 28.02
N LEU A 12 0.97 13.78 27.99
CA LEU A 12 0.14 13.33 26.86
C LEU A 12 0.51 14.04 25.55
N LYS A 13 0.84 15.34 25.60
CA LYS A 13 1.30 16.09 24.41
C LYS A 13 2.64 15.58 23.90
N GLN A 14 3.57 15.24 24.79
CA GLN A 14 4.85 14.64 24.40
C GLN A 14 4.65 13.26 23.74
N GLU A 15 3.77 12.43 24.30
CA GLU A 15 3.43 11.12 23.72
C GLU A 15 2.76 11.25 22.34
N ILE A 16 1.85 12.22 22.16
CA ILE A 16 1.24 12.52 20.85
C ILE A 16 2.30 12.96 19.83
N ASN A 17 3.24 13.82 20.22
CA ASN A 17 4.33 14.22 19.32
C ASN A 17 5.16 13.02 18.87
N LYS A 18 5.52 12.13 19.79
CA LYS A 18 6.24 10.90 19.44
C LYS A 18 5.42 10.01 18.49
N LEU A 19 4.13 9.84 18.75
CA LEU A 19 3.25 9.08 17.85
C LEU A 19 3.10 9.73 16.47
N ASN A 20 3.11 11.07 16.38
CA ASN A 20 3.11 11.79 15.11
C ASN A 20 4.41 11.61 14.33
N GLU A 21 5.56 11.56 15.01
CA GLU A 21 6.85 11.22 14.38
C GLU A 21 6.82 9.79 13.84
N GLU A 22 6.37 8.81 14.64
CA GLU A 22 6.20 7.43 14.21
C GLU A 22 5.23 7.34 13.02
N LYS A 23 4.09 8.03 13.08
CA LYS A 23 3.12 8.11 11.99
C LYS A 23 3.76 8.60 10.69
N ASN A 24 4.58 9.64 10.75
CA ASN A 24 5.24 10.19 9.56
C ASN A 24 6.23 9.20 8.94
N ILE A 25 6.95 8.43 9.77
CA ILE A 25 7.86 7.37 9.30
C ILE A 25 7.06 6.27 8.59
N PHE A 26 5.97 5.80 9.19
CA PHE A 26 5.12 4.78 8.58
C PHE A 26 4.43 5.28 7.31
N ALA A 27 3.98 6.53 7.27
CA ALA A 27 3.41 7.14 6.07
C ALA A 27 4.41 7.15 4.91
N ALA A 28 5.66 7.55 5.18
CA ALA A 28 6.73 7.51 4.17
C ALA A 28 6.99 6.08 3.67
N LYS A 29 6.99 5.08 4.55
CA LYS A 29 7.14 3.68 4.17
C LYS A 29 5.98 3.16 3.32
N VAL A 30 4.75 3.55 3.64
CA VAL A 30 3.55 3.21 2.83
C VAL A 30 3.66 3.83 1.44
N ASP A 31 4.13 5.08 1.33
CA ASP A 31 4.35 5.74 0.04
C ASP A 31 5.43 5.04 -0.80
N GLU A 32 6.53 4.61 -0.18
CA GLU A 32 7.58 3.81 -0.81
C GLU A 32 7.03 2.48 -1.35
N LEU A 33 6.33 1.72 -0.51
CA LEU A 33 5.70 0.43 -0.90
C LEU A 33 4.66 0.61 -2.02
N ASN A 34 3.91 1.72 -2.02
CA ASN A 34 2.98 2.05 -3.10
C ASN A 34 3.70 2.26 -4.44
N LEU A 35 4.84 2.95 -4.43
CA LEU A 35 5.66 3.15 -5.64
C LEU A 35 6.21 1.82 -6.15
N GLU A 36 6.73 0.97 -5.26
CA GLU A 36 7.21 -0.38 -5.62
C GLU A 36 6.09 -1.26 -6.19
N TRP A 37 4.90 -1.18 -5.60
CA TRP A 37 3.73 -1.91 -6.09
C TRP A 37 3.32 -1.46 -7.50
N GLN A 38 3.27 -0.15 -7.76
CA GLN A 38 2.99 0.38 -9.10
C GLN A 38 4.05 -0.05 -10.11
N TYR A 39 5.33 0.00 -9.74
CA TYR A 39 6.42 -0.47 -10.58
C TYR A 39 6.27 -1.97 -10.91
N SER A 40 5.99 -2.80 -9.91
CA SER A 40 5.74 -4.23 -10.08
C SER A 40 4.56 -4.52 -11.01
N GLN A 41 3.47 -3.74 -10.93
CA GLN A 41 2.34 -3.88 -11.86
C GLN A 41 2.72 -3.61 -13.31
N ASN A 42 3.52 -2.57 -13.55
CA ASN A 42 3.99 -2.23 -14.89
C ASN A 42 4.83 -3.36 -15.48
N LYS A 43 5.72 -3.94 -14.67
CA LYS A 43 6.56 -5.09 -15.04
C LYS A 43 5.71 -6.31 -15.44
N VAL A 44 4.77 -6.72 -14.59
CA VAL A 44 3.84 -7.83 -14.90
C VAL A 44 3.05 -7.58 -16.19
N THR A 45 2.64 -6.32 -16.42
CA THR A 45 1.88 -5.93 -17.61
C THR A 45 2.73 -6.03 -18.87
N GLU A 46 4.01 -5.66 -18.80
CA GLU A 46 4.97 -5.81 -19.90
C GLU A 46 5.25 -7.29 -20.21
N THR A 47 5.54 -8.10 -19.20
CA THR A 47 5.80 -9.54 -19.37
C THR A 47 4.59 -10.26 -19.97
N LYS A 48 3.35 -9.89 -19.59
CA LYS A 48 2.11 -10.40 -20.22
C LYS A 48 1.99 -10.00 -21.69
N LYS A 49 2.36 -8.77 -22.06
CA LYS A 49 2.36 -8.33 -23.47
C LYS A 49 3.35 -9.17 -24.29
N ASP A 50 4.54 -9.44 -23.75
CA ASP A 50 5.54 -10.25 -24.44
C ASP A 50 5.13 -11.72 -24.56
N LEU A 51 4.49 -12.29 -23.52
CA LEU A 51 3.89 -13.62 -23.61
C LEU A 51 2.79 -13.69 -24.68
N SER A 52 1.96 -12.64 -24.78
CA SER A 52 0.93 -12.53 -25.83
C SER A 52 1.54 -12.48 -27.23
N ARG A 53 2.62 -11.70 -27.42
CA ARG A 53 3.35 -11.63 -28.70
C ARG A 53 3.92 -12.99 -29.10
N LEU A 54 4.52 -13.71 -28.14
CA LEU A 54 5.04 -15.07 -28.35
C LEU A 54 3.93 -16.08 -28.65
N ASN A 55 2.77 -15.97 -28.01
CA ASN A 55 1.62 -16.81 -28.31
C ASN A 55 1.13 -16.62 -29.76
N THR A 56 0.99 -15.38 -30.22
CA THR A 56 0.59 -15.08 -31.61
C THR A 56 1.62 -15.61 -32.62
N ALA A 57 2.92 -15.44 -32.33
CA ALA A 57 3.97 -16.00 -33.18
C ALA A 57 3.94 -17.54 -33.22
N PHE A 58 3.67 -18.17 -32.07
CA PHE A 58 3.56 -19.61 -31.95
C PHE A 58 2.35 -20.17 -32.70
N THR A 59 1.17 -19.56 -32.56
CA THR A 59 -0.05 -19.99 -33.29
C THR A 59 0.09 -19.78 -34.79
N GLY A 60 0.71 -18.68 -35.23
CA GLY A 60 1.02 -18.46 -36.65
C GLY A 60 2.01 -19.51 -37.20
N THR A 61 3.03 -19.87 -36.41
CA THR A 61 3.99 -20.93 -36.79
C THR A 61 3.29 -22.29 -36.88
N LEU A 62 2.47 -22.65 -35.89
CA LEU A 62 1.68 -23.88 -35.92
C LEU A 62 0.72 -23.92 -37.10
N LEU A 63 -0.01 -22.84 -37.36
CA LEU A 63 -0.91 -22.75 -38.50
C LEU A 63 -0.15 -23.00 -39.81
N ASN A 64 1.00 -22.35 -40.00
CA ASN A 64 1.86 -22.58 -41.16
C ASN A 64 2.40 -24.03 -41.23
N MET A 65 2.69 -24.66 -40.09
CA MET A 65 3.10 -26.07 -40.04
C MET A 65 1.99 -27.03 -40.50
N PHE A 66 0.71 -26.70 -40.23
CA PHE A 66 -0.42 -27.53 -40.66
C PHE A 66 -0.92 -27.20 -42.07
N THR A 67 -0.89 -25.93 -42.50
CA THR A 67 -1.46 -25.52 -43.80
C THR A 67 -0.48 -25.68 -44.97
N ALA A 68 0.82 -25.51 -44.76
CA ALA A 68 1.81 -25.67 -45.83
C ALA A 68 1.82 -27.08 -46.44
N PRO A 69 1.78 -28.18 -45.65
CA PRO A 69 1.68 -29.54 -46.19
C PRO A 69 0.35 -29.80 -46.91
N ILE A 70 -0.77 -29.22 -46.44
CA ILE A 70 -2.10 -29.38 -47.03
C ILE A 70 -2.18 -28.69 -48.41
N ALA A 71 -1.58 -27.50 -48.55
CA ALA A 71 -1.53 -26.79 -49.83
C ALA A 71 -0.67 -27.53 -50.88
N ILE A 72 0.39 -28.20 -50.43
CA ILE A 72 1.31 -28.97 -51.28
C ILE A 72 0.73 -30.38 -51.58
N GLY A 73 -0.06 -30.94 -50.66
CA GLY A 73 -0.66 -32.28 -50.74
C GLY A 73 -1.75 -32.47 -51.82
N LEU A 74 -2.10 -31.43 -52.58
CA LEU A 74 -3.01 -31.54 -53.72
C LEU A 74 -2.32 -32.06 -55.00
N PHE A 75 -0.98 -32.20 -55.03
CA PHE A 75 -0.25 -32.71 -56.20
C PHE A 75 0.94 -33.63 -55.82
N ALA A 76 0.89 -34.89 -56.26
CA ALA A 76 1.97 -35.89 -56.39
C ALA A 76 2.55 -36.62 -55.14
N PHE A 77 2.18 -37.89 -54.95
CA PHE A 77 2.43 -38.75 -53.77
C PHE A 77 3.89 -39.18 -53.44
N SER A 78 4.91 -38.94 -54.29
CA SER A 78 6.27 -39.49 -54.06
C SER A 78 7.32 -38.48 -53.58
N GLU A 79 7.28 -37.23 -54.05
CA GLU A 79 8.23 -36.17 -53.65
C GLU A 79 7.82 -35.46 -52.34
N ILE A 80 6.54 -35.57 -51.98
CA ILE A 80 5.96 -34.99 -50.76
C ILE A 80 6.66 -35.51 -49.51
N SER A 81 7.01 -36.80 -49.43
CA SER A 81 7.59 -37.38 -48.20
C SER A 81 8.93 -36.73 -47.82
N ILE A 82 9.78 -36.41 -48.82
CA ILE A 82 11.07 -35.75 -48.59
C ILE A 82 10.86 -34.28 -48.20
N LEU A 83 9.94 -33.58 -48.87
CA LEU A 83 9.60 -32.19 -48.58
C LEU A 83 8.96 -32.04 -47.18
N LEU A 84 8.14 -33.00 -46.80
CA LEU A 84 7.46 -33.06 -45.51
C LEU A 84 8.47 -33.38 -44.39
N ILE A 85 9.44 -34.26 -44.63
CA ILE A 85 10.54 -34.51 -43.69
C ILE A 85 11.45 -33.27 -43.55
N LEU A 86 11.80 -32.59 -44.65
CA LEU A 86 12.61 -31.37 -44.62
C LEU A 86 11.91 -30.23 -43.87
N THR A 87 10.62 -30.03 -44.11
CA THR A 87 9.81 -29.05 -43.37
C THR A 87 9.67 -29.44 -41.90
N LEU A 88 9.47 -30.72 -41.57
CA LEU A 88 9.46 -31.21 -40.19
C LEU A 88 10.81 -30.95 -39.48
N CYS A 89 11.94 -31.24 -40.16
CA CYS A 89 13.28 -31.06 -39.63
C CYS A 89 13.63 -29.59 -39.32
N ILE A 90 13.02 -28.62 -40.00
CA ILE A 90 13.20 -27.19 -39.72
C ILE A 90 12.20 -26.70 -38.66
N THR A 91 10.94 -27.12 -38.76
CA THR A 91 9.86 -26.59 -37.93
C THR A 91 9.87 -27.15 -36.50
N VAL A 92 10.31 -28.40 -36.30
CA VAL A 92 10.41 -29.02 -34.97
C VAL A 92 11.44 -28.32 -34.06
N PRO A 93 12.69 -28.06 -34.49
CA PRO A 93 13.64 -27.26 -33.70
C PRO A 93 13.16 -25.84 -33.39
N LEU A 94 12.50 -25.19 -34.37
CA LEU A 94 11.87 -23.87 -34.17
C LEU A 94 10.78 -23.92 -33.10
N PHE A 95 9.92 -24.95 -33.14
CA PHE A 95 8.88 -25.20 -32.14
C PHE A 95 9.47 -25.39 -30.74
N PHE A 96 10.53 -26.20 -30.59
CA PHE A 96 11.21 -26.37 -29.30
C PHE A 96 11.83 -25.05 -28.80
N LYS A 97 12.43 -24.25 -29.68
CA LYS A 97 13.03 -22.95 -29.32
C LYS A 97 11.96 -21.95 -28.83
N ILE A 98 10.83 -21.84 -29.52
CA ILE A 98 9.72 -20.96 -29.12
C ILE A 98 9.07 -21.47 -27.82
N SER A 99 8.87 -22.78 -27.69
CA SER A 99 8.29 -23.39 -26.48
C SER A 99 9.15 -23.16 -25.24
N LYS A 100 10.48 -23.31 -25.34
CA LYS A 100 11.41 -22.97 -24.24
C LYS A 100 11.29 -21.51 -23.81
N LYS A 101 11.18 -20.57 -24.76
CA LYS A 101 10.96 -19.14 -24.45
C LYS A 101 9.63 -18.91 -23.74
N ARG A 102 8.53 -19.52 -24.19
CA ARG A 102 7.21 -19.40 -23.53
C ARG A 102 7.22 -19.93 -22.10
N ILE A 103 7.87 -21.06 -21.85
CA ILE A 103 8.00 -21.63 -20.50
C ILE A 103 8.81 -20.70 -19.60
N SER A 104 9.92 -20.13 -20.10
CA SER A 104 10.70 -19.12 -19.37
C SER A 104 9.84 -17.91 -18.97
N LEU A 105 9.14 -17.28 -19.94
CA LEU A 105 8.29 -16.12 -19.64
C LEU A 105 7.10 -16.46 -18.72
N ALA A 106 6.58 -17.69 -18.76
CA ALA A 106 5.54 -18.15 -17.83
C ALA A 106 6.07 -18.31 -16.39
N ALA A 107 7.33 -18.75 -16.25
CA ALA A 107 8.00 -18.77 -14.96
C ALA A 107 8.28 -17.34 -14.45
N ASP A 108 8.77 -16.45 -15.31
CA ASP A 108 9.04 -15.05 -14.98
C ASP A 108 7.77 -14.32 -14.51
N THR A 109 6.65 -14.49 -15.23
CA THR A 109 5.34 -13.94 -14.80
C THR A 109 4.87 -14.50 -13.46
N THR A 110 5.12 -15.77 -13.16
CA THR A 110 4.74 -16.37 -11.87
C THR A 110 5.56 -15.77 -10.73
N THR A 111 6.87 -15.60 -10.93
CA THR A 111 7.76 -14.95 -9.96
C THR A 111 7.35 -13.50 -9.71
N GLU A 112 7.09 -12.71 -10.77
CA GLU A 112 6.63 -11.32 -10.62
C GLU A 112 5.28 -11.21 -9.90
N ILE A 113 4.36 -12.16 -10.11
CA ILE A 113 3.09 -12.24 -9.36
C ILE A 113 3.34 -12.53 -7.88
N LEU A 114 4.29 -13.41 -7.55
CA LEU A 114 4.67 -13.71 -6.16
C LEU A 114 5.32 -12.50 -5.48
N GLU A 115 6.25 -11.82 -6.16
CA GLU A 115 6.86 -10.57 -5.69
C GLU A 115 5.79 -9.50 -5.40
N ARG A 116 4.83 -9.33 -6.32
CA ARG A 116 3.70 -8.40 -6.12
C ARG A 116 2.88 -8.74 -4.88
N LYS A 117 2.56 -10.02 -4.66
CA LYS A 117 1.79 -10.46 -3.48
C LYS A 117 2.55 -10.21 -2.18
N ALA A 118 3.87 -10.33 -2.18
CA ALA A 118 4.69 -10.02 -1.02
C ALA A 118 4.61 -8.51 -0.68
N ILE A 119 4.73 -7.64 -1.69
CA ILE A 119 4.57 -6.18 -1.52
C ILE A 119 3.16 -5.84 -1.02
N GLU A 120 2.12 -6.45 -1.60
CA GLU A 120 0.72 -6.24 -1.19
C GLU A 120 0.48 -6.60 0.28
N TYR A 121 1.03 -7.73 0.73
CA TYR A 121 0.95 -8.13 2.14
C TYR A 121 1.67 -7.16 3.07
N GLU A 122 2.88 -6.70 2.70
CA GLU A 122 3.61 -5.72 3.52
C GLU A 122 2.86 -4.39 3.57
N LEU A 123 2.27 -3.97 2.45
CA LEU A 123 1.48 -2.75 2.37
C LEU A 123 0.24 -2.80 3.27
N GLU A 124 -0.50 -3.90 3.27
CA GLU A 124 -1.66 -4.10 4.15
C GLU A 124 -1.26 -4.05 5.63
N LYS A 125 -0.13 -4.67 5.97
CA LYS A 125 0.42 -4.64 7.33
C LYS A 125 0.77 -3.23 7.79
N GLU A 126 1.52 -2.48 6.98
CA GLU A 126 1.96 -1.13 7.35
C GLU A 126 0.78 -0.13 7.40
N GLN A 127 -0.23 -0.27 6.53
CA GLN A 127 -1.46 0.51 6.61
C GLN A 127 -2.28 0.22 7.88
N GLY A 128 -2.31 -1.04 8.31
CA GLY A 128 -2.92 -1.43 9.59
C GLY A 128 -2.25 -0.73 10.76
N LEU A 129 -0.91 -0.75 10.81
CA LEU A 129 -0.12 -0.06 11.85
C LEU A 129 -0.38 1.46 11.86
N LEU A 130 -0.42 2.09 10.68
CA LEU A 130 -0.72 3.51 10.56
C LEU A 130 -2.11 3.85 11.12
N THR A 131 -3.11 3.03 10.81
CA THR A 131 -4.48 3.20 11.33
C THR A 131 -4.53 3.08 12.85
N ASP A 132 -3.78 2.15 13.43
CA ASP A 132 -3.72 1.96 14.88
C ASP A 132 -3.04 3.14 15.58
N ILE A 133 -1.99 3.71 14.99
CA ILE A 133 -1.33 4.93 15.48
C ILE A 133 -2.29 6.12 15.42
N GLU A 134 -3.01 6.30 14.31
CA GLU A 134 -3.99 7.38 14.16
C GLU A 134 -5.10 7.31 15.22
N ARG A 135 -5.60 6.11 15.52
CA ARG A 135 -6.57 5.90 16.60
C ARG A 135 -5.97 6.21 17.97
N ALA A 136 -4.72 5.80 18.22
CA ALA A 136 -4.04 6.08 19.47
C ALA A 136 -3.83 7.59 19.71
N ILE A 137 -3.53 8.35 18.65
CA ILE A 137 -3.43 9.81 18.70
C ILE A 137 -4.80 10.41 19.03
N LEU A 138 -5.85 10.03 18.29
CA LEU A 138 -7.21 10.55 18.49
C LEU A 138 -7.69 10.33 19.93
N ASN A 139 -7.48 9.12 20.47
CA ASN A 139 -7.86 8.80 21.85
C ASN A 139 -7.11 9.68 22.87
N LYS A 140 -5.81 9.91 22.68
CA LYS A 140 -5.02 10.77 23.58
C LYS A 140 -5.46 12.23 23.50
N GLU A 141 -5.78 12.73 22.31
CA GLU A 141 -6.34 14.08 22.13
C GLU A 141 -7.69 14.23 22.82
N GLU A 142 -8.54 13.20 22.76
CA GLU A 142 -9.81 13.19 23.49
C GLU A 142 -9.60 13.24 25.01
N VAL A 143 -8.65 12.46 25.54
CA VAL A 143 -8.30 12.51 26.95
C VAL A 143 -7.81 13.90 27.36
N ILE A 144 -6.97 14.56 26.55
CA ILE A 144 -6.53 15.94 26.81
C ILE A 144 -7.74 16.88 26.93
N LYS A 145 -8.68 16.82 25.98
CA LYS A 145 -9.88 17.67 26.00
C LYS A 145 -10.71 17.44 27.27
N GLN A 146 -10.86 16.20 27.72
CA GLN A 146 -11.59 15.89 28.95
C GLN A 146 -10.88 16.44 30.20
N VAL A 147 -9.54 16.36 30.25
CA VAL A 147 -8.77 16.90 31.37
C VAL A 147 -8.79 18.44 31.37
N GLU A 148 -8.74 19.07 30.20
CA GLU A 148 -8.87 20.52 30.04
C GLU A 148 -10.23 21.03 30.54
N LEU A 149 -11.33 20.34 30.19
CA LEU A 149 -12.67 20.65 30.71
C LEU A 149 -12.73 20.58 32.24
N GLN A 150 -12.13 19.56 32.85
CA GLN A 150 -12.07 19.43 34.31
C GLN A 150 -11.29 20.58 34.96
N ILE A 151 -10.22 21.08 34.34
CA ILE A 151 -9.49 22.25 34.83
C ILE A 151 -10.37 23.51 34.76
N GLU A 152 -11.10 23.69 33.66
CA GLU A 152 -12.02 24.81 33.50
C GLU A 152 -13.14 24.79 34.54
N GLU A 153 -13.74 23.63 34.80
CA GLU A 153 -14.74 23.43 35.87
C GLU A 153 -14.18 23.80 37.25
N ILE A 154 -12.96 23.34 37.57
CA ILE A 154 -12.29 23.70 38.83
C ILE A 154 -12.13 25.21 38.91
N ASN A 155 -11.56 25.85 37.89
CA ASN A 155 -11.32 27.30 37.88
C ASN A 155 -12.61 28.14 38.01
N ASN A 156 -13.69 27.71 37.35
CA ASN A 156 -15.00 28.34 37.45
C ASN A 156 -15.62 28.17 38.86
N SER A 157 -15.37 27.04 39.51
CA SER A 157 -15.79 26.82 40.90
C SER A 157 -15.01 27.69 41.89
N THR A 158 -13.70 27.90 41.69
CA THR A 158 -12.86 28.76 42.54
C THR A 158 -13.24 30.24 42.41
N ASN A 159 -13.59 30.71 41.21
CA ASN A 159 -14.00 32.11 40.97
C ASN A 159 -15.39 32.46 41.53
N LYS A 160 -16.28 31.49 41.77
CA LYS A 160 -17.56 31.71 42.48
C LYS A 160 -17.40 31.86 44.00
N LEU A 161 -16.25 31.50 44.57
CA LEU A 161 -16.00 31.43 46.02
C LEU A 161 -15.22 32.62 46.60
N ALA A 162 -14.79 33.60 45.79
CA ALA A 162 -14.21 34.83 46.31
C ALA A 162 -15.33 35.69 46.93
N PRO A 163 -15.43 35.82 48.28
CA PRO A 163 -16.45 36.64 48.89
C PRO A 163 -16.13 38.10 48.56
N THR A 164 -17.12 38.80 48.05
CA THR A 164 -17.16 40.26 48.00
C THR A 164 -16.66 40.81 49.33
N LYS A 165 -15.49 41.48 49.34
CA LYS A 165 -15.13 42.41 50.41
C LYS A 165 -16.19 43.51 50.39
N SER A 166 -17.26 43.30 51.15
CA SER A 166 -18.23 44.32 51.47
C SER A 166 -17.45 45.44 52.14
N LYS A 167 -17.35 46.56 51.42
CA LYS A 167 -16.76 47.81 51.86
C LYS A 167 -17.65 48.34 52.98
N MET A 168 -17.41 47.90 54.22
CA MET A 168 -18.05 48.45 55.40
C MET A 168 -17.39 49.80 55.67
N THR A 169 -17.98 50.85 55.11
CA THR A 169 -17.67 52.24 55.44
C THR A 169 -18.11 52.47 56.88
N VAL A 170 -17.15 52.47 57.82
CA VAL A 170 -17.37 53.02 59.15
C VAL A 170 -17.44 54.54 58.97
N LYS A 171 -18.63 55.12 59.08
CA LYS A 171 -18.79 56.56 59.27
C LYS A 171 -18.25 56.89 60.66
N GLU A 172 -17.22 57.71 60.71
CA GLU A 172 -16.79 58.42 61.92
C GLU A 172 -17.99 59.21 62.46
N ASN A 173 -18.34 58.95 63.71
CA ASN A 173 -19.25 59.79 64.48
C ASN A 173 -18.35 60.60 65.43
N GLU A 174 -18.12 61.86 65.10
CA GLU A 174 -17.65 62.87 66.05
C GLU A 174 -18.73 63.06 67.11
N ILE A 175 -18.46 62.64 68.34
CA ILE A 175 -19.11 63.15 69.55
C ILE A 175 -18.04 63.31 70.63
N LYS A 176 -17.40 64.48 70.66
CA LYS A 176 -17.16 65.38 71.81
C LYS A 176 -16.17 66.47 71.46
#